data_AF-A0A9E3K7B7-F1
#
_entry.id   AF-A0A9E3K7B7-F1
#
_cell.length_a   1.000
_cell.length_b   1.000
_cell.length_c   1.000
_cell.angle_alpha   90.00
_cell.angle_beta   90.00
_cell.angle_gamma   90.00
#
_symmetry.space_group_name_H-M   'P 1'
#
loop_
_entity.id
_entity.type
_entity.pdbx_description
1 polymer ?
#
loop_
_entity_poly.entity_id
_entity_poly.type
_entity_poly.pdbx_seq_one_letter_code
_entity_poly.pdbx_strand_id
1 'polypeptide(L)' 'RNLARIAHIQVADNPGRNEPGTGEINYPFLFKHLDRIGYDGWIGCEYKPAADTRAGLDWIAGLGA' A
#
# COMPACT_ATOMS: atom_id res chain seq x y z
N ARG A 1 -7.14 -18.08 -7.66
CA ARG A 1 -6.08 -19.12 -7.78
C ARG A 1 -4.71 -18.56 -8.24
N ASN A 2 -4.45 -17.25 -8.11
CA ASN A 2 -3.19 -16.67 -8.56
C ASN A 2 -2.22 -16.33 -7.43
N LEU A 3 -2.67 -16.35 -6.16
CA LEU A 3 -1.89 -15.86 -5.03
C LEU A 3 -0.50 -16.50 -4.94
N ALA A 4 -0.40 -17.83 -5.09
CA ALA A 4 0.87 -18.56 -5.08
C ALA A 4 1.84 -18.21 -6.22
N ARG A 5 1.41 -17.41 -7.21
CA ARG A 5 2.24 -16.93 -8.33
C ARG A 5 2.63 -15.46 -8.17
N ILE A 6 2.05 -14.74 -7.21
CA ILE A 6 2.33 -13.33 -6.97
C ILE A 6 3.47 -13.25 -5.96
N ALA A 7 4.69 -13.02 -6.44
CA ALA A 7 5.87 -12.94 -5.59
C ALA A 7 6.02 -11.59 -4.87
N HIS A 8 5.47 -10.51 -5.44
CA HIS A 8 5.60 -9.16 -4.90
C HIS A 8 4.40 -8.30 -5.27
N ILE A 9 4.06 -7.35 -4.41
CA ILE A 9 3.02 -6.34 -4.63
C ILE A 9 3.66 -4.97 -4.42
N GLN A 10 3.26 -3.99 -5.25
CA GLN A 10 3.66 -2.59 -5.10
C GLN A 10 2.43 -1.70 -5.00
N VAL A 11 2.55 -0.58 -4.28
CA VAL A 11 1.44 0.36 -4.03
C VAL A 11 1.81 1.80 -4.34
N ALA A 12 0.85 2.52 -4.91
CA ALA A 12 0.82 3.97 -5.11
C ALA A 12 -0.62 4.38 -5.37
N ASP A 13 -1.07 5.48 -4.77
CA ASP A 13 -2.49 5.86 -4.87
C ASP A 13 -2.87 6.38 -6.26
N ASN A 14 -4.14 6.20 -6.64
CA ASN A 14 -4.66 6.60 -7.95
C ASN A 14 -5.54 7.86 -7.81
N PRO A 15 -5.45 8.84 -8.73
CA PRO A 15 -4.62 8.87 -9.95
C PRO A 15 -3.23 9.51 -9.81
N GLY A 16 -2.92 10.16 -8.67
CA GLY A 16 -1.72 10.97 -8.51
C GLY A 16 -0.40 10.19 -8.44
N ARG A 17 -0.46 8.88 -8.15
CA ARG A 17 0.69 8.01 -7.86
C ARG A 17 1.53 8.52 -6.68
N ASN A 18 0.83 9.03 -5.66
CA ASN A 18 1.37 9.54 -4.41
C ASN A 18 1.14 8.53 -3.25
N GLU A 19 1.33 8.97 -2.02
CA GLU A 19 1.13 8.19 -0.79
C GLU A 19 -0.26 7.51 -0.76
N PRO A 20 -0.36 6.27 -0.27
CA PRO A 20 -1.64 5.64 0.08
C PRO A 20 -2.52 6.54 0.95
N GLY A 21 -3.75 6.79 0.52
CA GLY A 21 -4.74 7.64 1.21
C GLY A 21 -4.90 9.04 0.61
N THR A 22 -4.17 9.36 -0.46
CA THR A 22 -4.26 10.66 -1.18
C THR A 22 -5.28 10.65 -2.33
N GLY A 23 -5.78 9.47 -2.70
CA GLY A 23 -6.62 9.24 -3.86
C GLY A 23 -7.83 8.36 -3.57
N GLU A 24 -8.23 7.59 -4.56
CA GLU A 24 -9.49 6.83 -4.53
C GLU A 24 -9.37 5.40 -3.97
N ILE A 25 -8.14 4.90 -3.77
CA ILE A 25 -7.93 3.51 -3.37
C ILE A 25 -8.03 3.37 -1.83
N ASN A 26 -8.95 2.53 -1.37
CA ASN A 26 -9.06 2.17 0.05
C ASN A 26 -7.99 1.15 0.47
N TYR A 27 -6.77 1.63 0.68
CA TYR A 27 -5.63 0.81 1.12
C TYR A 27 -5.81 0.08 2.46
N PRO A 28 -6.40 0.68 3.52
CA PRO A 28 -6.66 -0.04 4.76
C PRO A 28 -7.48 -1.31 4.58
N PHE A 29 -8.47 -1.30 3.68
CA PHE A 29 -9.21 -2.50 3.31
C PHE A 29 -8.33 -3.51 2.57
N LEU A 30 -7.55 -3.05 1.59
CA LEU A 30 -6.69 -3.93 0.79
C LEU A 30 -5.64 -4.65 1.63
N PHE A 31 -4.97 -3.96 2.57
CA PHE A 31 -3.99 -4.59 3.45
C PHE A 31 -4.63 -5.68 4.33
N LYS A 32 -5.78 -5.38 4.97
CA LYS A 32 -6.55 -6.39 5.72
C LYS A 32 -7.05 -7.55 4.85
N HIS A 33 -7.29 -7.30 3.56
CA HIS A 33 -7.69 -8.33 2.62
C HIS A 33 -6.50 -9.23 2.26
N LEU A 34 -5.32 -8.67 2.01
CA LEU A 34 -4.08 -9.40 1.74
C LEU A 34 -3.72 -10.33 2.90
N ASP A 35 -3.83 -9.84 4.15
CA ASP A 35 -3.66 -10.68 5.35
C ASP A 35 -4.66 -11.84 5.36
N ARG A 36 -5.95 -11.55 5.12
CA ARG A 36 -7.03 -12.55 5.16
C ARG A 36 -6.87 -13.64 4.12
N ILE A 37 -6.36 -13.31 2.94
CA ILE A 37 -6.12 -14.29 1.87
C ILE A 37 -4.78 -15.02 2.01
N GLY A 38 -3.95 -14.63 2.99
CA GLY A 38 -2.68 -15.27 3.30
C GLY A 38 -1.54 -14.86 2.37
N TYR A 39 -1.50 -13.60 1.94
CA TYR A 39 -0.29 -13.06 1.30
C TYR A 39 0.78 -12.80 2.37
N ASP A 40 1.93 -13.45 2.27
CA ASP A 40 3.04 -13.40 3.24
C ASP A 40 4.29 -12.68 2.70
N GLY A 41 4.19 -12.12 1.49
CA GLY A 41 5.27 -11.39 0.84
C GLY A 41 5.34 -9.91 1.25
N TRP A 42 6.38 -9.23 0.76
CA TRP A 42 6.56 -7.79 0.97
C TRP A 42 5.68 -6.94 0.06
N ILE A 43 5.25 -5.78 0.57
CA ILE A 43 4.58 -4.74 -0.20
C ILE A 43 5.54 -3.55 -0.39
N GLY A 44 5.93 -3.27 -1.64
CA GLY A 44 6.78 -2.15 -2.00
C GLY A 44 5.99 -0.83 -2.09
N CYS A 45 6.49 0.23 -1.46
CA CYS A 45 5.91 1.57 -1.51
C CYS A 45 6.46 2.35 -2.72
N GLU A 46 6.02 2.02 -3.94
CA GLU A 46 6.53 2.61 -5.19
C GLU A 46 5.67 3.77 -5.69
N TYR A 47 5.69 4.87 -4.94
CA TYR A 47 5.01 6.11 -5.28
C TYR A 47 5.99 7.29 -5.32
N LYS A 48 5.58 8.39 -5.96
CA LYS A 48 6.29 9.68 -5.86
C LYS A 48 5.67 10.46 -4.71
N PRO A 49 6.42 10.80 -3.64
CA PRO A 49 5.86 11.60 -2.56
C PRO A 49 5.24 12.90 -3.08
N ALA A 50 4.09 13.30 -2.53
CA ALA A 50 3.44 14.55 -2.91
C ALA A 50 4.26 15.79 -2.49
N ALA A 51 5.07 15.65 -1.43
CA ALA A 51 5.95 16.67 -0.89
C ALA A 51 7.27 16.06 -0.40
N ASP A 52 7.83 16.52 0.72
CA ASP A 52 8.94 15.84 1.39
C ASP A 52 8.52 14.44 1.83
N THR A 53 9.38 13.45 1.58
CA THR A 53 9.08 12.05 1.87
C THR A 53 8.64 11.83 3.31
N ARG A 54 9.30 12.45 4.30
CA ARG A 54 8.98 12.23 5.72
C ARG A 54 7.65 12.85 6.12
N ALA A 55 7.29 13.97 5.50
CA ALA A 55 6.00 14.62 5.74
C ALA A 55 4.81 13.76 5.30
N GLY A 56 5.01 12.80 4.39
CA GLY A 56 3.98 11.91 3.88
C GLY A 56 3.87 10.55 4.57
N LEU A 57 4.66 10.22 5.60
CA LEU A 57 4.69 8.85 6.15
C LEU A 57 3.59 8.54 7.19
N ASP A 58 2.69 9.48 7.49
CA ASP A 58 1.64 9.30 8.50
C ASP A 58 0.69 8.12 8.19
N TRP A 59 0.52 7.76 6.91
CA TRP A 59 -0.32 6.62 6.51
C TRP A 59 0.21 5.28 7.08
N ILE A 60 1.51 5.18 7.36
CA ILE A 60 2.13 3.99 7.94
C ILE A 60 1.70 3.82 9.40
N ALA A 61 1.55 4.92 10.15
CA ALA A 61 1.13 4.87 11.55
C ALA A 61 -0.26 4.22 11.73
N GLY A 62 -1.12 4.31 10.70
CA GLY A 62 -2.44 3.69 10.68
C GLY A 62 -2.46 2.18 10.42
N LEU A 63 -1.31 1.56 10.08
CA LEU A 63 -1.23 0.12 9.78
C LEU A 63 -1.20 -0.77 11.02
N GLY A 64 -0.88 -0.22 12.20
CA GLY A 64 -0.66 -0.99 13.42
C GLY A 64 0.67 -1.74 13.39
N ALA A 65 1.31 -1.86 14.55
CA ALA A 65 2.46 -2.73 14.77
C ALA A 65 1.99 -4.11 15.29
#